data_AF-A0A3D4B6L3-F1
#
_entry.id   AF-A0A3D4B6L3-F1
#
_cell.length_a   1.000
_cell.length_b   1.000
_cell.length_c   1.000
_cell.angle_alpha   90.00
_cell.angle_beta   90.00
_cell.angle_gamma   90.00
#
_symmetry.space_group_name_H-M   'P 1'
#
loop_
_entity.id
_entity.type
_entity.pdbx_description
1 polymer ?
#
loop_
_entity_poly.entity_id
_entity_poly.type
_entity_poly.pdbx_seq_one_letter_code
_entity_poly.pdbx_strand_id
1 'polypeptide(L)'
;MEQEKANYETFNVGSGTPSSIRDIAECTSEFLGKDIKPDITMKFRKGDVRHCIADNSKLHDLLGFVPQTAIEDGLKEVIEWSGTTHAEDRFDEVTREWKEKGLV
;
A
#
# COMPACT_ATOMS: atom_id res chain seq x y z
N MET A 1 9.85 27.19 -1.18
CA MET A 1 10.20 25.93 -1.88
C MET A 1 11.10 26.26 -3.07
N GLU A 2 11.70 25.27 -3.74
CA GLU A 2 12.57 25.52 -4.92
C GLU A 2 11.80 26.14 -6.12
N GLN A 3 10.49 25.92 -6.21
CA GLN A 3 9.62 26.53 -7.22
C GLN A 3 8.54 27.38 -6.54
N GLU A 4 8.43 28.67 -6.89
CA GLU A 4 7.47 29.58 -6.26
C GLU A 4 6.02 29.13 -6.40
N LYS A 5 5.69 28.52 -7.55
CA LYS A 5 4.36 27.95 -7.83
C LYS A 5 3.94 26.82 -6.87
N ALA A 6 4.86 26.27 -6.08
CA ALA A 6 4.55 25.28 -5.07
C ALA A 6 4.19 25.90 -3.70
N ASN A 7 4.47 27.18 -3.47
CA ASN A 7 4.30 27.82 -2.16
C ASN A 7 2.84 27.77 -1.70
N TYR A 8 2.61 27.29 -0.48
CA TYR A 8 1.28 27.15 0.15
C TYR A 8 0.31 26.20 -0.57
N GLU A 9 0.80 25.42 -1.53
CA GLU A 9 0.00 24.41 -2.21
C GLU A 9 -0.03 23.08 -1.45
N THR A 10 -1.14 22.37 -1.57
CA THR A 10 -1.28 20.96 -1.14
C THR A 10 -1.36 20.06 -2.37
N PHE A 11 -0.70 18.91 -2.31
CA PHE A 11 -0.64 17.93 -3.39
C PHE A 11 -0.93 16.53 -2.86
N ASN A 12 -1.66 15.73 -3.63
CA ASN A 12 -1.71 14.30 -3.41
C ASN A 12 -0.47 13.66 -4.04
N VAL A 13 0.23 12.84 -3.28
CA VAL A 13 1.39 12.08 -3.76
C VAL A 13 1.01 10.60 -3.82
N GLY A 14 1.17 10.00 -5.00
CA GLY A 14 0.88 8.59 -5.23
C GLY A 14 0.94 8.28 -6.73
N SER A 15 0.77 6.99 -7.07
CA SER A 15 0.85 6.50 -8.44
C SER A 15 -0.29 7.01 -9.35
N GLY A 16 -1.46 7.32 -8.78
CA GLY A 16 -2.68 7.59 -9.55
C GLY A 16 -3.35 6.33 -10.11
N THR A 17 -2.71 5.17 -9.97
CA THR A 17 -3.21 3.88 -10.45
C THR A 17 -3.71 3.04 -9.27
N PRO A 18 -4.94 2.52 -9.32
CA PRO A 18 -5.45 1.63 -8.27
C PRO A 18 -4.75 0.26 -8.28
N SER A 19 -4.57 -0.32 -7.10
CA SER A 19 -4.16 -1.72 -6.92
C SER A 19 -5.03 -2.34 -5.83
N SER A 20 -5.49 -3.57 -6.01
CA SER A 20 -6.28 -4.25 -4.99
C SER A 20 -5.41 -4.96 -3.96
N ILE A 21 -5.95 -5.17 -2.76
CA ILE A 21 -5.29 -5.99 -1.72
C ILE A 21 -5.01 -7.42 -2.22
N ARG A 22 -5.91 -7.95 -3.08
CA ARG A 22 -5.73 -9.26 -3.70
C ARG A 22 -4.50 -9.28 -4.60
N ASP A 23 -4.38 -8.32 -5.51
CA ASP A 23 -3.25 -8.25 -6.45
C ASP A 23 -1.93 -8.15 -5.69
N ILE A 24 -1.87 -7.31 -4.64
CA ILE A 24 -0.69 -7.18 -3.79
C ILE A 24 -0.34 -8.52 -3.12
N ALA A 25 -1.32 -9.23 -2.55
CA ALA A 25 -1.08 -10.51 -1.89
C ALA A 25 -0.61 -11.59 -2.88
N GLU A 26 -1.20 -11.66 -4.07
CA GLU A 26 -0.85 -12.61 -5.13
C GLU A 26 0.56 -12.33 -5.66
N CYS A 27 0.90 -11.08 -6.00
CA CYS A 27 2.25 -10.68 -6.40
C CYS A 27 3.28 -10.97 -5.31
N THR A 28 2.92 -10.78 -4.03
CA THR A 28 3.82 -11.07 -2.91
C THR A 28 4.14 -12.57 -2.85
N SER A 29 3.13 -13.44 -3.00
CA SER A 29 3.37 -14.89 -3.02
C SER A 29 4.23 -15.32 -4.20
N GLU A 30 3.99 -14.74 -5.38
CA GLU A 30 4.78 -14.99 -6.58
C GLU A 30 6.25 -14.60 -6.40
N PHE A 31 6.53 -13.38 -5.92
CA PHE A 31 7.89 -12.88 -5.73
C PHE A 31 8.66 -13.60 -4.61
N LEU A 32 7.96 -14.10 -3.60
CA LEU A 32 8.55 -14.96 -2.57
C LEU A 32 8.77 -16.41 -3.04
N GLY A 33 8.30 -16.77 -4.24
CA GLY A 33 8.34 -18.14 -4.76
C GLY A 33 7.57 -19.13 -3.89
N LYS A 34 6.46 -18.68 -3.27
CA LYS A 34 5.62 -19.49 -2.39
C LYS A 34 4.32 -19.84 -3.09
N ASP A 35 3.85 -21.05 -2.87
CA ASP A 35 2.50 -21.48 -3.26
C ASP A 35 1.54 -21.24 -2.09
N ILE A 36 1.18 -19.97 -1.88
CA ILE A 36 0.27 -19.53 -0.82
C ILE A 36 -0.79 -18.63 -1.46
N LYS A 37 -2.06 -18.87 -1.14
CA LYS A 37 -3.17 -18.05 -1.64
C LYS A 37 -3.73 -17.19 -0.51
N PRO A 38 -4.14 -15.94 -0.79
CA PRO A 38 -4.79 -15.11 0.21
C PRO A 38 -6.14 -15.71 0.63
N ASP A 39 -6.41 -15.77 1.93
CA ASP A 39 -7.74 -16.08 2.45
C ASP A 39 -8.65 -14.85 2.39
N ILE A 40 -9.70 -14.91 1.58
CA ILE A 40 -10.63 -13.80 1.38
C ILE A 40 -11.78 -13.92 2.39
N THR A 41 -11.60 -13.31 3.55
CA THR A 41 -12.54 -13.43 4.69
C THR A 41 -13.91 -12.79 4.47
N MET A 42 -14.07 -11.97 3.41
CA MET A 42 -15.26 -11.15 3.13
C MET A 42 -15.64 -10.18 4.27
N LYS A 43 -14.71 -9.89 5.17
CA LYS A 43 -14.85 -8.93 6.26
C LYS A 43 -14.11 -7.63 5.94
N PHE A 44 -14.53 -6.55 6.58
CA PHE A 44 -13.88 -5.24 6.56
C PHE A 44 -13.78 -4.71 7.99
N ARG A 45 -12.80 -3.83 8.24
CA ARG A 45 -12.64 -3.20 9.54
C ARG A 45 -13.51 -1.96 9.62
N LYS A 46 -13.96 -1.64 10.83
CA LYS A 46 -14.69 -0.38 11.06
C LYS A 46 -13.79 0.80 10.71
N GLY A 47 -14.19 1.59 9.71
CA GLY A 47 -13.44 2.75 9.24
C GLY A 47 -12.65 2.53 7.95
N ASP A 48 -12.65 1.32 7.40
CA ASP A 48 -12.01 1.06 6.10
C ASP A 48 -12.67 1.87 4.98
N VAL A 49 -11.84 2.55 4.20
CA VAL A 49 -12.26 3.25 2.98
C VAL A 49 -12.19 2.27 1.81
N ARG A 50 -13.26 2.19 1.02
CA ARG A 50 -13.37 1.22 -0.09
C ARG A 50 -12.33 1.45 -1.20
N HIS A 51 -12.12 2.72 -1.56
CA HIS A 51 -11.19 3.13 -2.62
C HIS A 51 -10.44 4.38 -2.16
N CYS A 52 -9.12 4.30 -2.09
CA CYS A 52 -8.25 5.42 -1.78
C CYS A 52 -7.18 5.49 -2.87
N ILE A 53 -7.34 6.42 -3.82
CA ILE A 53 -6.42 6.63 -4.94
C ILE A 53 -6.03 8.10 -4.94
N ALA A 54 -4.73 8.37 -5.06
CA ALA A 54 -4.22 9.74 -5.15
C ALA A 54 -4.46 10.30 -6.55
N ASP A 55 -5.35 11.28 -6.69
CA ASP A 55 -5.36 12.12 -7.90
C ASP A 55 -4.16 13.07 -7.87
N ASN A 56 -3.13 12.73 -8.65
CA ASN A 56 -1.87 13.45 -8.72
C ASN A 56 -1.83 14.48 -9.87
N SER A 57 -2.95 14.76 -10.55
CA SER A 57 -3.01 15.66 -11.70
C SER A 57 -2.43 17.04 -11.40
N LYS A 58 -2.77 17.62 -10.23
CA LYS A 58 -2.21 18.90 -9.78
C LYS A 58 -0.69 18.87 -9.61
N LEU A 59 -0.16 17.76 -9.09
CA LEU A 59 1.27 17.58 -8.85
C LEU A 59 2.03 17.43 -10.19
N HIS A 60 1.44 16.68 -11.12
CA HIS A 60 1.91 16.55 -12.50
C HIS A 60 1.90 17.90 -13.24
N ASP A 61 0.76 18.57 -13.30
CA ASP A 61 0.59 19.78 -14.11
C ASP A 61 1.41 20.95 -13.59
N LEU A 62 1.48 21.09 -12.26
CA LEU A 62 2.19 22.22 -11.66
C LEU A 62 3.68 21.96 -11.52
N LEU A 63 4.12 20.75 -11.19
CA LEU A 63 5.54 20.49 -10.87
C LEU A 63 6.23 19.53 -11.84
N GLY A 64 5.51 18.99 -12.84
CA GLY A 64 6.05 18.04 -13.81
C GLY A 64 6.34 16.66 -13.20
N PHE A 65 5.81 16.37 -12.02
CA PHE A 65 6.03 15.10 -11.35
C PHE A 65 5.32 13.96 -12.08
N VAL A 66 6.04 12.87 -12.32
CA VAL A 66 5.52 11.63 -12.86
C VAL A 66 6.00 10.49 -11.96
N PRO A 67 5.11 9.64 -11.41
CA PRO A 67 5.52 8.44 -10.68
C PRO A 67 6.37 7.54 -11.59
N GLN A 68 7.54 7.10 -11.12
CA GLN A 68 8.48 6.32 -11.91
C GLN A 68 8.56 4.85 -11.49
N THR A 69 7.99 4.50 -10.35
CA THR A 69 8.06 3.16 -9.78
C THR A 69 6.71 2.46 -9.97
N ALA A 70 6.72 1.34 -10.70
CA ALA A 70 5.57 0.45 -10.77
C ALA A 70 5.36 -0.24 -9.40
N ILE A 71 4.12 -0.64 -9.10
CA ILE A 71 3.81 -1.24 -7.79
C ILE A 71 4.59 -2.55 -7.59
N GLU A 72 4.79 -3.32 -8.66
CA GLU A 72 5.52 -4.57 -8.70
C GLU A 72 7.01 -4.37 -8.38
N ASP A 73 7.62 -3.31 -8.91
CA ASP A 73 9.03 -3.01 -8.69
C ASP A 73 9.25 -2.56 -7.24
N GLY A 74 8.40 -1.66 -6.73
CA GLY A 74 8.44 -1.27 -5.32
C GLY A 74 8.19 -2.43 -4.36
N LEU A 75 7.29 -3.35 -4.71
CA LEU A 75 7.03 -4.55 -3.91
C LEU A 75 8.24 -5.49 -3.86
N LYS A 76 8.96 -5.68 -4.98
CA LYS A 76 10.20 -6.47 -5.00
C LYS A 76 11.27 -5.86 -4.09
N GLU A 77 11.46 -4.55 -4.15
CA GLU A 77 12.42 -3.85 -3.28
C GLU A 77 12.08 -4.04 -1.79
N VAL A 78 10.79 -3.94 -1.44
CA VAL A 78 10.33 -4.17 -0.06
C VAL A 78 10.54 -5.62 0.38
N ILE A 79 10.25 -6.60 -0.49
CA ILE A 79 10.47 -8.02 -0.19
C ILE A 79 11.96 -8.31 0.01
N GLU A 80 12.83 -7.80 -0.86
CA GLU A 80 14.29 -7.96 -0.73
C GLU A 80 14.79 -7.36 0.60
N TRP A 81 14.37 -6.13 0.91
CA TRP A 81 14.69 -5.48 2.17
C TRP A 81 14.19 -6.29 3.38
N SER A 82 12.98 -6.86 3.29
CA SER A 82 12.39 -7.64 4.39
C SER A 82 13.23 -8.87 4.78
N GLY A 83 13.97 -9.45 3.83
CA GLY A 83 14.90 -10.57 4.09
C GLY A 83 16.11 -10.18 4.94
N THR A 84 16.39 -8.88 5.11
CA THR A 84 17.50 -8.36 5.91
C THR A 84 17.10 -7.94 7.33
N THR A 85 15.80 -7.96 7.64
CA THR A 85 15.26 -7.51 8.92
C THR A 85 14.65 -8.65 9.72
N HIS A 86 14.64 -8.51 11.04
CA HIS A 86 13.90 -9.43 11.91
C HIS A 86 12.43 -9.03 11.96
N ALA A 87 11.54 -9.95 11.59
CA ALA A 87 10.10 -9.78 11.70
C ALA A 87 9.55 -10.75 12.77
N GLU A 88 8.72 -10.23 13.66
CA GLU A 88 7.95 -11.01 14.63
C GLU A 88 6.50 -11.11 14.15
N ASP A 89 6.03 -12.32 13.90
CA ASP A 89 4.63 -12.54 13.52
C ASP A 89 3.73 -12.54 14.76
N ARG A 90 2.88 -11.52 14.85
CA ARG A 90 1.87 -11.35 15.92
C ARG A 90 0.45 -11.35 15.36
N PHE A 91 0.23 -11.89 14.16
CA PHE A 91 -1.04 -11.82 13.47
C PHE A 91 -2.20 -12.42 14.29
N ASP A 92 -2.01 -13.61 14.85
CA ASP A 92 -3.03 -14.32 15.63
C ASP A 92 -3.38 -13.59 16.95
N GLU A 93 -2.36 -13.05 17.62
CA GLU A 93 -2.52 -12.28 18.86
C GLU A 93 -3.35 -11.02 18.60
N VAL A 94 -2.95 -10.21 17.62
CA VAL A 94 -3.63 -8.95 17.26
C VAL A 94 -5.04 -9.21 16.77
N THR A 95 -5.24 -10.26 15.96
CA THR A 95 -6.58 -10.64 15.47
C THR A 95 -7.52 -11.00 16.62
N ARG A 96 -7.03 -11.67 17.68
CA ARG A 96 -7.83 -11.97 18.87
C ARG A 96 -8.21 -10.70 19.62
N GLU A 97 -7.24 -9.83 19.91
CA GLU A 97 -7.50 -8.58 20.61
C GLU A 97 -8.53 -7.69 19.88
N TRP A 98 -8.46 -7.64 18.56
CA TRP A 98 -9.36 -6.78 17.79
C TRP A 98 -10.77 -7.33 17.69
N LYS A 99 -10.94 -8.66 17.70
CA LYS A 99 -12.25 -9.31 17.83
C LYS A 99 -12.89 -8.98 19.18
N GLU A 100 -12.12 -9.04 20.27
CA GLU A 100 -12.58 -8.66 21.61
C GLU A 100 -13.00 -7.17 21.67
N LYS A 101 -12.32 -6.31 20.91
CA LYS A 101 -12.65 -4.88 20.78
C LYS A 101 -13.74 -4.57 19.75
N GLY A 102 -14.26 -5.57 19.02
CA GLY A 102 -15.29 -5.40 17.99
C GLY A 102 -14.83 -4.60 16.76
N LEU A 103 -13.54 -4.67 16.41
CA LEU A 103 -12.93 -3.96 15.27
C LEU A 103 -12.87 -4.80 13.98
N VAL A 104 -13.02 -6.13 14.10
CA VAL A 104 -13.03 -7.15 13.03
C VAL A 104 -13.93 -8.34 13.36
#